data_AF-A0A957BLK7-F1
#
_entry.id   AF-A0A957BLK7-F1
#
_cell.length_a   1.000
_cell.length_b   1.000
_cell.length_c   1.000
_cell.angle_alpha   90.00
_cell.angle_beta   90.00
_cell.angle_gamma   90.00
#
_symmetry.space_group_name_H-M   'P 1'
#
loop_
_entity.id
_entity.type
_entity.pdbx_description
1 polymer ?
#
loop_
_entity_poly.entity_id
_entity_poly.type
_entity_poly.pdbx_seq_one_letter_code
_entity_poly.pdbx_strand_id
1 'polypeptide(L)'
;MTIHQALREQLAKLPALGHPLLTQIVTDQSFAGMILADQVHALATQMTISSEELMHALVPLARCYAYTPISNYQVGTIVRGTSGNFYFGANLEFPGLGLNMTIHGEQAAVVNARLHGETGLDALAVQGTPCGHCRQFLAEINNPHFAIIYANGHKRPLTDVLPNAFSPMALGNKRGLFVPPSLQPQLILENGDPLSNLALQMAQQSYAPYSKNRAGIAVQLSNGFIAGGSYLENVAFNPTLSPLQTALVALRMCQQSWQDIQDAVLVEQRASLSSQEQVSRALLATLGNVELRVHAL
;
A
#
# COMPACT_ATOMS: atom_id res chain seq x y z
N MET A 1 -17.57 -9.79 -10.55
CA MET A 1 -18.15 -8.65 -9.79
C MET A 1 -17.10 -7.57 -9.69
N THR A 2 -17.44 -6.31 -10.00
CA THR A 2 -16.51 -5.17 -9.86
C THR A 2 -16.36 -4.77 -8.39
N ILE A 3 -15.28 -4.05 -8.04
CA ILE A 3 -15.07 -3.55 -6.67
C ILE A 3 -16.25 -2.67 -6.22
N HIS A 4 -16.69 -1.76 -7.09
CA HIS A 4 -17.83 -0.89 -6.82
C HIS A 4 -19.14 -1.66 -6.56
N GLN A 5 -19.41 -2.75 -7.28
CA GLN A 5 -20.55 -3.63 -6.99
C GLN A 5 -20.39 -4.30 -5.61
N ALA A 6 -19.21 -4.85 -5.33
CA ALA A 6 -18.91 -5.51 -4.07
C ALA A 6 -19.05 -4.56 -2.87
N LEU A 7 -18.59 -3.31 -3.01
CA LEU A 7 -18.74 -2.27 -1.98
C LEU A 7 -20.21 -1.98 -1.68
N ARG A 8 -21.06 -1.80 -2.71
CA ARG A 8 -22.50 -1.59 -2.52
C ARG A 8 -23.16 -2.75 -1.79
N GLU A 9 -22.83 -4.00 -2.14
CA GLU A 9 -23.36 -5.19 -1.47
C GLU A 9 -22.90 -5.32 -0.02
N GLN A 10 -21.65 -4.95 0.30
CA GLN A 10 -21.15 -4.99 1.67
C GLN A 10 -21.68 -3.84 2.52
N LEU A 11 -21.86 -2.65 1.95
CA LEU A 11 -22.51 -1.51 2.63
C LEU A 11 -23.90 -1.88 3.12
N ALA A 12 -24.69 -2.57 2.28
CA ALA A 12 -26.04 -3.03 2.63
C ALA A 12 -26.08 -4.00 3.85
N LYS A 13 -24.93 -4.54 4.28
CA LYS A 13 -24.80 -5.42 5.46
C LYS A 13 -24.38 -4.69 6.73
N LEU A 14 -23.98 -3.41 6.64
CA LEU A 14 -23.57 -2.61 7.79
C LEU A 14 -24.79 -2.03 8.52
N PRO A 15 -24.67 -1.74 9.84
CA PRO A 15 -25.73 -1.08 10.60
C PRO A 15 -26.15 0.26 9.97
N ALA A 16 -27.43 0.62 10.08
CA ALA A 16 -27.99 1.81 9.42
C ALA A 16 -27.41 3.15 9.90
N LEU A 17 -26.89 3.21 11.12
CA LEU A 17 -26.29 4.42 11.71
C LEU A 17 -24.95 4.72 11.02
N GLY A 18 -24.73 5.95 10.54
CA GLY A 18 -23.53 6.34 9.77
C GLY A 18 -23.50 5.87 8.31
N HIS A 19 -24.45 5.02 7.90
CA HIS A 19 -24.52 4.44 6.56
C HIS A 19 -24.62 5.47 5.42
N PRO A 20 -25.38 6.58 5.50
CA PRO A 20 -25.47 7.55 4.40
C PRO A 20 -24.14 8.24 4.10
N LEU A 21 -23.45 8.73 5.13
CA LEU A 21 -22.14 9.38 5.00
C LEU A 21 -21.10 8.38 4.49
N LEU A 22 -21.06 7.18 5.08
CA LEU A 22 -20.14 6.13 4.64
C LEU A 22 -20.39 5.75 3.18
N THR A 23 -21.66 5.59 2.79
CA THR A 23 -22.04 5.28 1.41
C THR A 23 -21.58 6.39 0.46
N GLN A 24 -21.82 7.65 0.80
CA GLN A 24 -21.36 8.78 0.00
C GLN A 24 -19.84 8.74 -0.20
N ILE A 25 -19.07 8.49 0.86
CA ILE A 25 -17.61 8.44 0.80
C ILE A 25 -17.13 7.29 -0.09
N VAL A 26 -17.57 6.05 0.16
CA VAL A 26 -16.97 4.87 -0.49
C VAL A 26 -17.52 4.60 -1.89
N THR A 27 -18.63 5.24 -2.27
CA THR A 27 -19.19 5.14 -3.63
C THR A 27 -18.80 6.30 -4.53
N ASP A 28 -18.07 7.28 -4.01
CA ASP A 28 -17.48 8.35 -4.81
C ASP A 28 -16.49 7.75 -5.84
N GLN A 29 -16.54 8.24 -7.09
CA GLN A 29 -15.67 7.73 -8.16
C GLN A 29 -14.19 8.05 -7.92
N SER A 30 -13.90 9.10 -7.15
CA SER A 30 -12.56 9.49 -6.74
C SER A 30 -12.06 8.77 -5.48
N PHE A 31 -12.88 7.90 -4.87
CA PHE A 31 -12.50 7.20 -3.66
C PHE A 31 -11.31 6.25 -3.91
N ALA A 32 -10.16 6.65 -3.40
CA ALA A 32 -8.88 5.95 -3.49
C ALA A 32 -8.57 5.13 -2.23
N GLY A 33 -9.60 4.60 -1.56
CA GLY A 33 -9.42 3.81 -0.34
C GLY A 33 -8.91 4.63 0.86
N MET A 34 -9.19 5.92 0.91
CA MET A 34 -8.77 6.83 1.98
C MET A 34 -10.00 7.53 2.58
N ILE A 35 -10.12 7.52 3.91
CA ILE A 35 -11.12 8.31 4.64
C ILE A 35 -10.39 9.35 5.47
N LEU A 36 -10.74 10.62 5.29
CA LEU A 36 -10.09 11.74 5.96
C LEU A 36 -10.40 11.76 7.46
N ALA A 37 -9.51 12.30 8.28
CA ALA A 37 -9.66 12.35 9.74
C ALA A 37 -10.98 12.98 10.20
N ASP A 38 -11.43 14.07 9.56
CA ASP A 38 -12.72 14.71 9.87
C ASP A 38 -13.91 13.79 9.52
N GLN A 39 -13.81 13.05 8.42
CA GLN A 39 -14.82 12.06 8.03
C GLN A 39 -14.82 10.87 9.01
N VAL A 40 -13.65 10.39 9.43
CA VAL A 40 -13.49 9.35 10.46
C VAL A 40 -14.16 9.80 11.75
N HIS A 41 -13.91 11.03 12.20
CA HIS A 41 -14.51 11.59 13.41
C HIS A 41 -16.04 11.71 13.30
N ALA A 42 -16.54 12.20 12.16
CA ALA A 42 -17.97 12.30 11.90
C ALA A 42 -18.66 10.93 11.89
N LEU A 43 -18.05 9.92 11.23
CA LEU A 43 -18.56 8.55 11.19
C LEU A 43 -18.59 7.92 12.59
N ALA A 44 -17.48 7.99 13.33
CA ALA A 44 -17.39 7.44 14.69
C ALA A 44 -18.43 8.07 15.63
N THR A 45 -18.62 9.39 15.54
CA THR A 45 -19.62 10.12 16.32
C THR A 45 -21.04 9.71 15.96
N GLN A 46 -21.37 9.66 14.66
CA GLN A 46 -22.70 9.24 14.21
C GLN A 46 -23.00 7.81 14.61
N MET A 47 -22.02 6.91 14.52
CA MET A 47 -22.15 5.50 14.85
C MET A 47 -22.10 5.22 16.37
N THR A 48 -21.73 6.21 17.19
CA THR A 48 -21.51 6.07 18.65
C THR A 48 -20.51 4.95 18.97
N ILE A 49 -19.42 4.88 18.21
CA ILE A 49 -18.33 3.92 18.39
C ILE A 49 -16.99 4.64 18.45
N SER A 50 -15.99 3.98 19.01
CA SER A 50 -14.61 4.45 19.00
C SER A 50 -14.00 4.40 17.59
N SER A 51 -12.89 5.14 17.40
CA SER A 51 -12.09 5.08 16.17
C SER A 51 -11.61 3.64 15.87
N GLU A 52 -11.24 2.88 16.89
CA GLU A 52 -10.75 1.50 16.76
C GLU A 52 -11.86 0.52 16.32
N GLU A 53 -13.07 0.68 16.87
CA GLU A 53 -14.26 -0.07 16.44
C GLU A 53 -14.65 0.29 14.99
N LEU A 54 -14.55 1.56 14.61
CA LEU A 54 -14.79 2.00 13.23
C LEU A 54 -13.77 1.36 12.26
N MET A 55 -12.49 1.30 12.61
CA MET A 55 -11.48 0.62 11.78
C MET A 55 -11.91 -0.83 11.49
N HIS A 56 -12.35 -1.58 12.50
CA HIS A 56 -12.84 -2.96 12.32
C HIS A 56 -14.11 -3.05 11.48
N ALA A 57 -15.07 -2.15 11.71
CA ALA A 57 -16.31 -2.10 10.95
C ALA A 57 -16.06 -1.86 9.44
N LEU A 58 -14.94 -1.20 9.09
CA LEU A 58 -14.55 -0.91 7.70
C LEU A 58 -13.73 -2.02 7.03
N VAL A 59 -13.15 -2.96 7.78
CA VAL A 59 -12.36 -4.08 7.21
C VAL A 59 -13.13 -4.88 6.15
N PRO A 60 -14.42 -5.22 6.31
CA PRO A 60 -15.20 -5.88 5.27
C PRO A 60 -15.29 -5.11 3.94
N LEU A 61 -15.27 -3.77 3.99
CA LEU A 61 -15.24 -2.93 2.78
C LEU A 61 -13.87 -2.95 2.12
N ALA A 62 -12.79 -2.85 2.89
CA ALA A 62 -11.42 -2.99 2.36
C ALA A 62 -11.22 -4.34 1.67
N ARG A 63 -11.79 -5.42 2.22
CA ARG A 63 -11.73 -6.77 1.65
C ARG A 63 -12.29 -6.85 0.22
N CYS A 64 -13.23 -5.98 -0.17
CA CYS A 64 -13.75 -5.92 -1.55
C CYS A 64 -12.67 -5.62 -2.60
N TYR A 65 -11.53 -5.07 -2.19
CA TYR A 65 -10.40 -4.76 -3.05
C TYR A 65 -9.46 -5.95 -3.26
N ALA A 66 -9.67 -7.09 -2.59
CA ALA A 66 -8.79 -8.25 -2.73
C ALA A 66 -8.78 -8.78 -4.18
N TYR A 67 -7.64 -9.31 -4.61
CA TYR A 67 -7.50 -10.06 -5.86
C TYR A 67 -6.74 -11.35 -5.55
N THR A 68 -7.47 -12.46 -5.44
CA THR A 68 -6.96 -13.69 -4.83
C THR A 68 -7.21 -14.94 -5.67
N PRO A 69 -6.79 -14.96 -6.94
CA PRO A 69 -6.98 -16.13 -7.81
C PRO A 69 -6.22 -17.39 -7.37
N ILE A 70 -5.24 -17.28 -6.46
CA ILE A 70 -4.44 -18.43 -6.00
C ILE A 70 -5.09 -19.05 -4.77
N SER A 71 -5.32 -18.25 -3.73
CA SER A 71 -5.82 -18.75 -2.44
C SER A 71 -7.34 -18.79 -2.34
N ASN A 72 -8.04 -17.98 -3.14
CA ASN A 72 -9.45 -17.63 -2.96
C ASN A 72 -9.77 -17.06 -1.56
N TYR A 73 -8.77 -16.56 -0.84
CA TYR A 73 -8.90 -16.08 0.53
C TYR A 73 -8.72 -14.57 0.60
N GLN A 74 -9.83 -13.85 0.75
CA GLN A 74 -9.85 -12.39 0.71
C GLN A 74 -9.53 -11.79 2.09
N VAL A 75 -8.50 -10.95 2.15
CA VAL A 75 -8.08 -10.20 3.33
C VAL A 75 -8.31 -8.72 3.08
N GLY A 76 -8.95 -8.05 4.04
CA GLY A 76 -9.01 -6.60 4.13
C GLY A 76 -8.26 -6.11 5.36
N THR A 77 -7.70 -4.91 5.26
CA THR A 77 -6.98 -4.24 6.33
C THR A 77 -7.27 -2.75 6.30
N ILE A 78 -7.39 -2.15 7.49
CA ILE A 78 -7.43 -0.69 7.66
C ILE A 78 -6.22 -0.28 8.48
N VAL A 79 -5.46 0.70 8.02
CA VAL A 79 -4.38 1.32 8.79
C VAL A 79 -4.75 2.77 9.10
N ARG A 80 -4.40 3.23 10.30
CA ARG A 80 -4.59 4.61 10.73
C ARG A 80 -3.27 5.34 10.71
N GLY A 81 -3.27 6.47 10.01
CA GLY A 81 -2.16 7.41 9.99
C GLY A 81 -2.09 8.23 11.26
N THR A 82 -0.91 8.78 11.58
CA THR A 82 -0.75 9.74 12.66
C THR A 82 -1.54 11.03 12.44
N SER A 83 -1.94 11.31 11.19
CA SER A 83 -2.89 12.36 10.84
C SER A 83 -4.33 12.11 11.31
N GLY A 84 -4.68 10.86 11.65
CA GLY A 84 -6.05 10.41 11.91
C GLY A 84 -6.78 9.86 10.68
N ASN A 85 -6.20 9.97 9.48
CA ASN A 85 -6.76 9.37 8.26
C ASN A 85 -6.74 7.84 8.31
N PHE A 86 -7.73 7.22 7.69
CA PHE A 86 -7.78 5.76 7.50
C PHE A 86 -7.45 5.40 6.06
N TYR A 87 -6.65 4.35 5.88
CA TYR A 87 -6.25 3.85 4.57
C TYR A 87 -6.56 2.36 4.44
N PHE A 88 -7.20 2.02 3.32
CA PHE A 88 -7.64 0.68 2.99
C PHE A 88 -6.48 -0.10 2.37
N GLY A 89 -6.48 -1.41 2.59
CA GLY A 89 -5.62 -2.36 1.90
C GLY A 89 -6.28 -3.73 1.77
N ALA A 90 -5.89 -4.46 0.75
CA ALA A 90 -6.34 -5.83 0.51
C ALA A 90 -5.25 -6.66 -0.16
N ASN A 91 -5.29 -7.98 -0.01
CA ASN A 91 -4.27 -8.85 -0.58
C ASN A 91 -4.43 -9.02 -2.10
N LEU A 92 -3.29 -9.04 -2.80
CA LEU A 92 -3.18 -9.16 -4.26
C LEU A 92 -2.22 -10.30 -4.61
N GLU A 93 -2.69 -11.25 -5.41
CA GLU A 93 -1.97 -12.47 -5.80
C GLU A 93 -1.83 -12.53 -7.32
N PHE A 94 -0.63 -12.84 -7.82
CA PHE A 94 -0.32 -12.81 -9.25
C PHE A 94 0.01 -14.23 -9.76
N PRO A 95 -0.91 -14.89 -10.50
CA PRO A 95 -0.65 -16.21 -11.08
C PRO A 95 0.55 -16.20 -12.03
N GLY A 96 1.31 -17.30 -12.08
CA GLY A 96 2.44 -17.46 -13.00
C GLY A 96 3.77 -16.86 -12.50
N LEU A 97 3.79 -16.24 -11.33
CA LEU A 97 5.00 -15.74 -10.67
C LEU A 97 5.30 -16.49 -9.38
N GLY A 98 6.50 -16.29 -8.84
CA GLY A 98 6.82 -16.73 -7.47
C GLY A 98 5.92 -16.06 -6.43
N LEU A 99 5.57 -16.79 -5.37
CA LEU A 99 4.68 -16.29 -4.31
C LEU A 99 5.23 -15.08 -3.57
N ASN A 100 6.55 -14.83 -3.67
CA ASN A 100 7.19 -13.62 -3.17
C ASN A 100 6.69 -12.32 -3.86
N MET A 101 5.95 -12.43 -4.97
CA MET A 101 5.29 -11.29 -5.62
C MET A 101 3.93 -10.93 -5.00
N THR A 102 3.42 -11.74 -4.07
CA THR A 102 2.15 -11.50 -3.38
C THR A 102 2.24 -10.24 -2.52
N ILE A 103 1.18 -9.43 -2.54
CA ILE A 103 1.04 -8.26 -1.67
C ILE A 103 -0.01 -8.59 -0.63
N HIS A 104 0.33 -8.46 0.65
CA HIS A 104 -0.60 -8.71 1.74
C HIS A 104 -1.50 -7.50 2.01
N GLY A 105 -2.65 -7.70 2.65
CA GLY A 105 -3.57 -6.58 2.97
C GLY A 105 -2.92 -5.51 3.85
N GLU A 106 -2.08 -5.93 4.81
CA GLU A 106 -1.30 -5.04 5.67
C GLU A 106 -0.27 -4.23 4.88
N GLN A 107 0.42 -4.88 3.94
CA GLN A 107 1.37 -4.20 3.04
C GLN A 107 0.64 -3.18 2.15
N ALA A 108 -0.47 -3.58 1.54
CA ALA A 108 -1.27 -2.70 0.69
C ALA A 108 -1.80 -1.47 1.45
N ALA A 109 -2.26 -1.62 2.69
CA ALA A 109 -2.76 -0.51 3.50
C ALA A 109 -1.65 0.50 3.82
N VAL A 110 -0.46 0.02 4.21
CA VAL A 110 0.72 0.85 4.48
C VAL A 110 1.19 1.57 3.21
N VAL A 111 1.21 0.88 2.07
CA VAL A 111 1.52 1.48 0.77
C VAL A 111 0.52 2.57 0.44
N ASN A 112 -0.78 2.32 0.62
CA ASN A 112 -1.83 3.29 0.34
C ASN A 112 -1.66 4.57 1.18
N ALA A 113 -1.39 4.43 2.48
CA ALA A 113 -1.08 5.57 3.35
C ALA A 113 0.12 6.38 2.84
N ARG A 114 1.18 5.69 2.41
CA ARG A 114 2.40 6.33 1.93
C ARG A 114 2.20 7.07 0.60
N LEU A 115 1.44 6.50 -0.33
CA LEU A 115 1.11 7.13 -1.61
C LEU A 115 0.24 8.38 -1.43
N HIS A 116 -0.54 8.44 -0.35
CA HIS A 116 -1.31 9.62 0.05
C HIS A 116 -0.52 10.61 0.92
N GLY A 117 0.81 10.44 1.06
CA GLY A 117 1.68 11.40 1.73
C GLY A 117 1.64 11.36 3.26
N GLU A 118 1.14 10.28 3.86
CA GLU A 118 1.19 10.08 5.30
C GLU A 118 2.64 10.08 5.82
N THR A 119 2.85 10.51 7.07
CA THR A 119 4.20 10.66 7.66
C THR A 119 4.47 9.71 8.83
N GLY A 120 3.46 8.93 9.22
CA GLY A 120 3.57 7.91 10.25
C GLY A 120 2.26 7.16 10.42
N LEU A 121 2.33 6.00 11.05
CA LEU A 121 1.16 5.16 11.34
C LEU A 121 1.14 4.81 12.82
N ASP A 122 -0.05 4.70 13.41
CA ASP A 122 -0.23 4.41 14.84
C ASP A 122 -0.97 3.09 15.11
N ALA A 123 -1.84 2.64 14.21
CA ALA A 123 -2.62 1.42 14.40
C ALA A 123 -3.01 0.74 13.08
N LEU A 124 -3.30 -0.55 13.15
CA LEU A 124 -3.80 -1.39 12.06
C LEU A 124 -4.85 -2.36 12.58
N ALA A 125 -6.00 -2.40 11.91
CA ALA A 125 -7.09 -3.32 12.19
C ALA A 125 -7.10 -4.48 11.20
N VAL A 126 -7.19 -5.70 11.74
CA VAL A 126 -7.13 -6.95 10.97
C VAL A 126 -8.19 -7.96 11.44
N GLN A 127 -8.71 -8.74 10.50
CA GLN A 127 -9.59 -9.88 10.80
C GLN A 127 -8.84 -11.09 11.36
N GLY A 128 -7.61 -11.32 10.91
CA GLY A 128 -6.74 -12.43 11.33
C GLY A 128 -5.42 -11.93 11.89
N THR A 129 -4.69 -12.79 12.59
CA THR A 129 -3.36 -12.42 13.08
C THR A 129 -2.40 -12.19 11.91
N PRO A 130 -1.66 -11.07 11.87
CA PRO A 130 -0.69 -10.82 10.82
C PRO A 130 0.34 -11.95 10.76
N CYS A 131 0.65 -12.43 9.56
CA CYS A 131 1.68 -13.45 9.37
C CYS A 131 3.08 -12.90 9.68
N GLY A 132 4.09 -13.77 9.83
CA GLY A 132 5.46 -13.35 10.14
C GLY A 132 6.04 -12.34 9.14
N HIS A 133 5.73 -12.50 7.85
CA HIS A 133 6.12 -11.58 6.78
C HIS A 133 5.53 -10.17 6.99
N CYS A 134 4.22 -10.07 7.29
CA CYS A 134 3.58 -8.78 7.60
C CYS A 134 4.14 -8.15 8.87
N ARG A 135 4.37 -8.94 9.93
CA ARG A 135 4.96 -8.41 11.17
C ARG A 135 6.34 -7.80 10.90
N GLN A 136 7.17 -8.49 10.12
CA GLN A 136 8.49 -8.01 9.75
C GLN A 136 8.44 -6.79 8.82
N PHE A 137 7.48 -6.74 7.90
CA PHE A 137 7.23 -5.54 7.08
C PHE A 137 6.83 -4.34 7.94
N LEU A 138 5.90 -4.53 8.87
CA LEU A 138 5.43 -3.48 9.79
C LEU A 138 6.54 -2.98 10.73
N ALA A 139 7.55 -3.80 11.04
CA ALA A 139 8.70 -3.37 11.84
C ALA A 139 9.48 -2.22 11.18
N GLU A 140 9.38 -2.08 9.85
CA GLU A 140 9.98 -1.01 9.07
C GLU A 140 9.34 0.36 9.33
N ILE A 141 8.10 0.41 9.84
CA ILE A 141 7.45 1.65 10.28
C ILE A 141 8.30 2.33 11.38
N ASN A 142 9.04 1.53 12.16
CA ASN A 142 9.90 1.98 13.25
C ASN A 142 9.15 2.81 14.33
N ASN A 143 7.90 2.43 14.60
CA ASN A 143 7.09 2.98 15.69
C ASN A 143 6.87 1.89 16.77
N PRO A 144 7.49 2.01 17.97
CA PRO A 144 7.34 1.01 19.03
C PRO A 144 5.92 0.96 19.63
N HIS A 145 5.10 1.98 19.39
CA HIS A 145 3.72 2.07 19.86
C HIS A 145 2.69 1.66 18.81
N PHE A 146 3.14 1.19 17.62
CA PHE A 146 2.24 0.76 16.57
C PHE A 146 1.36 -0.40 17.03
N ALA A 147 0.04 -0.22 16.99
CA ALA A 147 -0.90 -1.15 17.57
C ALA A 147 -1.58 -2.04 16.52
N ILE A 148 -1.67 -3.33 16.81
CA ILE A 148 -2.47 -4.30 16.08
C ILE A 148 -3.80 -4.45 16.82
N ILE A 149 -4.89 -4.12 16.16
CA ILE A 149 -6.25 -4.20 16.68
C ILE A 149 -6.90 -5.43 16.04
N TYR A 150 -7.36 -6.36 16.87
CA TYR A 150 -7.97 -7.63 16.45
C TYR A 150 -9.50 -7.55 16.46
N ALA A 151 -10.16 -8.39 15.68
CA ALA A 151 -11.62 -8.38 15.52
C ALA A 151 -12.41 -8.56 16.84
N ASN A 152 -11.80 -9.14 17.88
CA ASN A 152 -12.39 -9.26 19.22
C ASN A 152 -12.19 -8.00 20.09
N GLY A 153 -11.70 -6.90 19.52
CA GLY A 153 -11.39 -5.65 20.23
C GLY A 153 -10.06 -5.68 21.00
N HIS A 154 -9.35 -6.81 21.05
CA HIS A 154 -8.05 -6.85 21.70
C HIS A 154 -7.05 -5.99 20.91
N LYS A 155 -6.18 -5.30 21.64
CA LYS A 155 -5.11 -4.48 21.09
C LYS A 155 -3.78 -4.97 21.62
N ARG A 156 -2.81 -5.17 20.73
CA ARG A 156 -1.43 -5.50 21.11
C ARG A 156 -0.45 -4.64 20.34
N PRO A 157 0.62 -4.11 20.97
CA PRO A 157 1.67 -3.45 20.21
C PRO A 157 2.35 -4.43 19.25
N LEU A 158 2.99 -3.93 18.19
CA LEU A 158 3.73 -4.79 17.25
C LEU A 158 4.83 -5.59 17.95
N THR A 159 5.47 -5.01 18.96
CA THR A 159 6.53 -5.63 19.77
C THR A 159 6.08 -6.88 20.51
N ASP A 160 4.78 -7.00 20.79
CA ASP A 160 4.17 -8.13 21.47
C ASP A 160 3.98 -9.34 20.57
N VAL A 161 3.81 -9.09 19.27
CA VAL A 161 3.57 -10.12 18.25
C VAL A 161 4.84 -10.43 17.46
N LEU A 162 5.84 -9.54 17.52
CA LEU A 162 7.19 -9.74 17.01
C LEU A 162 8.21 -9.40 18.11
N PRO A 163 8.33 -10.25 19.15
CA PRO A 163 9.30 -10.03 20.22
C PRO A 163 10.73 -10.14 19.68
N ASN A 164 11.64 -9.33 20.22
CA ASN A 164 13.06 -9.28 19.80
C ASN A 164 13.22 -9.12 18.28
N ALA A 165 12.40 -8.26 17.68
CA ALA A 165 12.37 -8.04 16.24
C ALA A 165 13.75 -7.69 15.67
N PHE A 166 14.05 -8.28 14.50
CA PHE A 166 15.13 -7.78 13.64
C PHE A 166 14.65 -6.47 13.00
N SER A 167 14.93 -5.35 13.64
CA SER A 167 14.43 -4.02 13.26
C SER A 167 15.45 -3.27 12.39
N PRO A 168 15.08 -2.12 11.78
CA PRO A 168 16.01 -1.31 10.98
C PRO A 168 17.32 -0.98 11.69
N MET A 169 17.28 -0.83 13.03
CA MET A 169 18.45 -0.57 13.87
C MET A 169 19.49 -1.69 13.83
N ALA A 170 19.09 -2.94 13.56
CA ALA A 170 20.00 -4.08 13.46
C ALA A 170 21.04 -3.89 12.33
N LEU A 171 20.69 -3.11 11.30
CA LEU A 171 21.60 -2.70 10.23
C LEU A 171 22.00 -1.20 10.33
N GLY A 172 21.85 -0.60 11.51
CA GLY A 172 22.24 0.79 11.78
C GLY A 172 21.33 1.86 11.15
N ASN A 173 20.19 1.48 10.57
CA ASN A 173 19.23 2.43 10.04
C ASN A 173 18.32 2.96 11.16
N LYS A 174 18.44 4.26 11.45
CA LYS A 174 17.64 4.93 12.50
C LYS A 174 16.29 5.45 12.00
N ARG A 175 16.06 5.43 10.70
CA ARG A 175 14.85 5.98 10.06
C ARG A 175 13.83 4.87 9.82
N GLY A 176 12.54 5.22 9.91
CA GLY A 176 11.45 4.35 9.51
C GLY A 176 10.97 4.64 8.08
N LEU A 177 10.13 3.75 7.56
CA LEU A 177 9.56 3.75 6.21
C LEU A 177 8.90 5.08 5.78
N PHE A 178 8.35 5.81 6.76
CA PHE A 178 7.62 7.06 6.56
C PHE A 178 8.46 8.33 6.76
N VAL A 179 9.68 8.19 7.29
CA VAL A 179 10.58 9.34 7.43
C VAL A 179 11.07 9.72 6.03
N PRO A 180 10.82 10.96 5.55
CA PRO A 180 11.29 11.38 4.25
C PRO A 180 12.81 11.18 4.12
N PRO A 181 13.32 10.94 2.91
CA PRO A 181 14.75 10.91 2.67
C PRO A 181 15.34 12.33 2.82
N SER A 182 15.43 12.84 4.05
CA SER A 182 16.16 14.06 4.34
C SER A 182 17.61 13.84 3.91
N LEU A 183 18.14 14.80 3.12
CA LEU A 183 19.54 14.88 2.71
C LEU A 183 20.02 13.92 1.60
N GLN A 184 19.13 13.30 0.81
CA GLN A 184 19.57 12.58 -0.39
C GLN A 184 19.67 13.53 -1.61
N PRO A 185 20.69 13.36 -2.49
CA PRO A 185 20.78 14.11 -3.74
C PRO A 185 19.50 13.95 -4.56
N GLN A 186 19.06 15.03 -5.23
CA GLN A 186 17.93 14.92 -6.15
C GLN A 186 18.31 14.04 -7.34
N LEU A 187 17.41 13.13 -7.71
CA LEU A 187 17.51 12.42 -8.98
C LEU A 187 17.04 13.37 -10.08
N ILE A 188 17.79 13.46 -11.18
CA ILE A 188 17.50 14.35 -12.30
C ILE A 188 17.35 13.48 -13.55
N LEU A 189 16.23 13.66 -14.25
CA LEU A 189 16.00 13.09 -15.57
C LEU A 189 15.82 14.24 -16.56
N GLU A 190 16.69 14.32 -17.56
CA GLU A 190 16.57 15.35 -18.60
C GLU A 190 15.45 15.00 -19.59
N ASN A 191 14.64 15.99 -19.95
CA ASN A 191 13.59 15.87 -20.98
C ASN A 191 12.55 14.75 -20.71
N GLY A 192 12.22 14.49 -19.45
CA GLY A 192 11.20 13.50 -19.07
C GLY A 192 9.79 13.91 -19.52
N ASP A 193 9.07 12.97 -20.15
CA ASP A 193 7.62 13.09 -20.38
C ASP A 193 6.83 13.00 -19.05
N PRO A 194 5.51 13.29 -19.02
CA PRO A 194 4.74 13.25 -17.78
C PRO A 194 4.81 11.91 -17.02
N LEU A 195 4.86 10.78 -17.73
CA LEU A 195 4.93 9.45 -17.12
C LEU A 195 6.31 9.21 -16.47
N SER A 196 7.37 9.61 -17.18
CA SER A 196 8.76 9.54 -16.72
C SER A 196 9.01 10.45 -15.52
N ASN A 197 8.41 11.65 -15.51
CA ASN A 197 8.49 12.57 -14.38
C ASN A 197 7.76 12.03 -13.14
N LEU A 198 6.62 11.35 -13.31
CA LEU A 198 5.97 10.66 -12.20
C LEU A 198 6.83 9.50 -11.68
N ALA A 199 7.42 8.69 -12.56
CA ALA A 199 8.34 7.63 -12.16
C ALA A 199 9.56 8.16 -11.40
N LEU A 200 10.13 9.30 -11.85
CA LEU A 200 11.22 10.00 -11.16
C LEU A 200 10.79 10.47 -9.76
N GLN A 201 9.60 11.07 -9.63
CA GLN A 201 9.06 11.48 -8.33
C GLN A 201 8.91 10.28 -7.40
N MET A 202 8.40 9.15 -7.90
CA MET A 202 8.27 7.92 -7.13
C MET A 202 9.63 7.36 -6.70
N ALA A 203 10.66 7.45 -7.57
CA ALA A 203 12.02 7.04 -7.24
C ALA A 203 12.62 7.94 -6.16
N GLN A 204 12.39 9.26 -6.25
CA GLN A 204 12.83 10.21 -5.22
C GLN A 204 12.18 9.93 -3.87
N GLN A 205 10.91 9.50 -3.87
CA GLN A 205 10.15 9.13 -2.69
C GLN A 205 10.40 7.68 -2.25
N SER A 206 11.26 6.88 -2.89
CA SER A 206 11.51 5.50 -2.47
C SER A 206 12.17 5.38 -1.09
N TYR A 207 11.99 4.23 -0.45
CA TYR A 207 12.67 3.86 0.78
C TYR A 207 13.64 2.72 0.48
N ALA A 208 14.91 3.07 0.26
CA ALA A 208 15.95 2.11 -0.10
C ALA A 208 17.26 2.29 0.72
N PRO A 209 17.21 2.19 2.06
CA PRO A 209 18.38 2.42 2.89
C PRO A 209 19.41 1.27 2.83
N TYR A 210 19.08 0.10 2.28
CA TYR A 210 19.97 -1.08 2.30
C TYR A 210 20.73 -1.23 0.99
N SER A 211 20.02 -1.41 -0.13
CA SER A 211 20.68 -1.54 -1.44
C SER A 211 21.13 -0.20 -2.02
N LYS A 212 20.55 0.91 -1.54
CA LYS A 212 20.67 2.26 -2.12
C LYS A 212 20.09 2.39 -3.53
N ASN A 213 19.38 1.37 -4.03
CA ASN A 213 18.64 1.47 -5.28
C ASN A 213 17.37 2.30 -5.07
N ARG A 214 17.42 3.59 -5.41
CA ARG A 214 16.23 4.44 -5.41
C ARG A 214 15.45 4.22 -6.68
N ALA A 215 14.34 3.51 -6.58
CA ALA A 215 13.53 3.12 -7.74
C ALA A 215 12.06 3.51 -7.59
N GLY A 216 11.47 3.90 -8.71
CA GLY A 216 10.07 4.27 -8.83
C GLY A 216 9.56 3.97 -10.22
N ILE A 217 8.29 3.60 -10.31
CA ILE A 217 7.64 3.28 -11.57
C ILE A 217 6.38 4.13 -11.71
N ALA A 218 6.02 4.43 -12.96
CA ALA A 218 4.72 4.94 -13.29
C ALA A 218 4.11 4.12 -14.42
N VAL A 219 2.79 3.93 -14.38
CA VAL A 219 2.02 3.21 -15.39
C VAL A 219 0.90 4.09 -15.90
N GLN A 220 0.59 3.97 -17.18
CA GLN A 220 -0.53 4.65 -17.84
C GLN A 220 -1.53 3.63 -18.36
N LEU A 221 -2.80 3.88 -18.08
CA LEU A 221 -3.93 3.10 -18.60
C LEU A 221 -4.44 3.65 -19.93
N SER A 222 -5.17 2.81 -20.66
CA SER A 222 -5.85 3.15 -21.92
C SER A 222 -6.81 4.34 -21.83
N ASN A 223 -7.38 4.59 -20.65
CA ASN A 223 -8.26 5.73 -20.38
C ASN A 223 -7.51 7.01 -20.00
N GLY A 224 -6.17 7.02 -20.05
CA GLY A 224 -5.31 8.14 -19.70
C GLY A 224 -4.97 8.27 -18.22
N PHE A 225 -5.54 7.43 -17.34
CA PHE A 225 -5.21 7.42 -15.92
C PHE A 225 -3.75 7.02 -15.71
N ILE A 226 -3.05 7.73 -14.83
CA ILE A 226 -1.65 7.45 -14.47
C ILE A 226 -1.55 7.13 -12.98
N ALA A 227 -0.74 6.13 -12.63
CA ALA A 227 -0.43 5.76 -11.26
C ALA A 227 1.07 5.55 -11.07
N GLY A 228 1.57 5.96 -9.91
CA GLY A 228 2.97 5.79 -9.52
C GLY A 228 3.12 4.83 -8.34
N GLY A 229 4.30 4.20 -8.26
CA GLY A 229 4.69 3.38 -7.13
C GLY A 229 6.18 3.51 -6.80
N SER A 230 6.50 3.61 -5.52
CA SER A 230 7.87 3.67 -5.01
C SER A 230 8.36 2.31 -4.55
N TYR A 231 9.67 2.06 -4.68
CA TYR A 231 10.34 0.92 -4.06
C TYR A 231 10.41 1.08 -2.54
N LEU A 232 10.03 0.04 -1.80
CA LEU A 232 9.97 0.05 -0.33
C LEU A 232 10.73 -1.15 0.23
N GLU A 233 12.01 -0.95 0.57
CA GLU A 233 12.82 -1.99 1.16
C GLU A 233 12.42 -2.32 2.60
N ASN A 234 12.77 -3.54 3.01
CA ASN A 234 12.67 -4.00 4.38
C ASN A 234 14.03 -4.47 4.89
N VAL A 235 14.30 -4.29 6.18
CA VAL A 235 15.55 -4.73 6.81
C VAL A 235 15.81 -6.23 6.64
N ALA A 236 14.77 -7.05 6.58
CA ALA A 236 14.87 -8.50 6.35
C ALA A 236 14.90 -8.89 4.87
N PHE A 237 15.00 -7.90 3.97
CA PHE A 237 15.08 -7.99 2.51
C PHE A 237 13.84 -8.60 1.84
N ASN A 238 13.45 -9.84 2.14
CA ASN A 238 12.33 -10.51 1.48
C ASN A 238 10.97 -9.80 1.61
N PRO A 239 10.63 -9.09 2.71
CA PRO A 239 9.39 -8.32 2.79
C PRO A 239 9.34 -7.02 1.98
N THR A 240 10.42 -6.70 1.27
CA THR A 240 10.50 -5.57 0.34
C THR A 240 9.41 -5.63 -0.72
N LEU A 241 8.86 -4.47 -1.08
CA LEU A 241 7.93 -4.32 -2.19
C LEU A 241 8.59 -3.59 -3.35
N SER A 242 8.48 -4.17 -4.54
CA SER A 242 8.89 -3.54 -5.79
C SER A 242 8.05 -2.29 -6.10
N PRO A 243 8.58 -1.32 -6.86
CA PRO A 243 7.81 -0.14 -7.23
C PRO A 243 6.56 -0.50 -8.05
N LEU A 244 6.59 -1.57 -8.86
CA LEU A 244 5.41 -2.01 -9.60
C LEU A 244 4.34 -2.59 -8.68
N GLN A 245 4.71 -3.36 -7.66
CA GLN A 245 3.75 -3.84 -6.66
C GLN A 245 3.02 -2.67 -5.99
N THR A 246 3.75 -1.61 -5.63
CA THR A 246 3.14 -0.44 -4.99
C THR A 246 2.27 0.38 -5.96
N ALA A 247 2.64 0.48 -7.24
CA ALA A 247 1.80 1.10 -8.27
C ALA A 247 0.49 0.32 -8.50
N LEU A 248 0.53 -1.02 -8.47
CA LEU A 248 -0.66 -1.85 -8.59
C LEU A 248 -1.59 -1.70 -7.38
N VAL A 249 -1.05 -1.45 -6.18
CA VAL A 249 -1.86 -1.06 -5.01
C VAL A 249 -2.60 0.25 -5.29
N ALA A 250 -1.91 1.28 -5.81
CA ALA A 250 -2.55 2.54 -6.19
C ALA A 250 -3.70 2.34 -7.18
N LEU A 251 -3.45 1.62 -8.29
CA LEU A 251 -4.50 1.31 -9.27
C LEU A 251 -5.69 0.60 -8.61
N ARG A 252 -5.41 -0.40 -7.76
CA ARG A 252 -6.45 -1.17 -7.11
C ARG A 252 -7.29 -0.31 -6.17
N MET A 253 -6.66 0.54 -5.36
CA MET A 253 -7.36 1.43 -4.43
C MET A 253 -8.20 2.48 -5.16
N CYS A 254 -7.75 2.95 -6.33
CA CYS A 254 -8.51 3.81 -7.25
C CYS A 254 -9.53 3.05 -8.12
N GLN A 255 -9.77 1.77 -7.83
CA GLN A 255 -10.74 0.91 -8.51
C GLN A 255 -10.48 0.75 -10.02
N GLN A 256 -9.23 0.96 -10.46
CA GLN A 256 -8.82 0.79 -11.84
C GLN A 256 -8.41 -0.67 -12.12
N SER A 257 -8.56 -1.08 -13.38
CA SER A 257 -8.09 -2.38 -13.84
C SER A 257 -6.66 -2.29 -14.34
N TRP A 258 -5.76 -3.12 -13.83
CA TRP A 258 -4.39 -3.24 -14.34
C TRP A 258 -4.31 -3.94 -15.71
N GLN A 259 -5.40 -4.53 -16.18
CA GLN A 259 -5.46 -5.09 -17.55
C GLN A 259 -5.44 -3.99 -18.61
N ASP A 260 -5.75 -2.75 -18.22
CA ASP A 260 -5.79 -1.59 -19.11
C ASP A 260 -4.44 -0.86 -19.22
N ILE A 261 -3.38 -1.35 -18.55
CA ILE A 261 -2.05 -0.74 -18.63
C ILE A 261 -1.53 -0.85 -20.08
N GLN A 262 -1.06 0.28 -20.63
CA GLN A 262 -0.53 0.37 -21.99
C GLN A 262 0.93 0.85 -22.06
N ASP A 263 1.36 1.66 -21.10
CA ASP A 263 2.73 2.16 -21.00
C ASP A 263 3.21 2.09 -19.55
N ALA A 264 4.50 1.85 -19.36
CA ALA A 264 5.15 1.81 -18.06
C ALA A 264 6.57 2.38 -18.16
N VAL A 265 6.93 3.22 -17.19
CA VAL A 265 8.27 3.81 -17.07
C VAL A 265 8.83 3.51 -15.70
N LEU A 266 9.98 2.82 -15.66
CA LEU A 266 10.81 2.64 -14.48
C LEU A 266 11.93 3.67 -14.48
N VAL A 267 12.08 4.40 -13.38
CA VAL A 267 13.26 5.19 -13.07
C VAL A 267 13.96 4.55 -11.88
N GLU A 268 15.24 4.24 -12.03
CA GLU A 268 16.05 3.73 -10.91
C GLU A 268 17.43 4.34 -10.86
N GLN A 269 17.92 4.61 -9.65
CA GLN A 269 19.31 4.96 -9.44
C GLN A 269 20.15 3.70 -9.57
N ARG A 270 21.13 3.70 -10.47
CA ARG A 270 21.94 2.53 -10.76
C ARG A 270 22.76 2.14 -9.52
N ALA A 271 22.31 1.12 -8.81
CA ALA A 271 23.04 0.52 -7.70
C ALA A 271 23.69 -0.79 -8.16
N SER A 272 24.89 -1.08 -7.66
CA SER A 272 25.59 -2.33 -7.98
C SER A 272 24.91 -3.58 -7.40
N LEU A 273 24.00 -3.41 -6.43
CA LEU A 273 23.46 -4.49 -5.59
C LEU A 273 22.05 -4.95 -6.00
N SER A 274 21.25 -4.13 -6.69
CA SER A 274 19.90 -4.52 -7.11
C SER A 274 19.39 -3.67 -8.28
N SER A 275 18.46 -4.24 -9.05
CA SER A 275 17.67 -3.55 -10.08
C SER A 275 16.22 -4.02 -9.98
N GLN A 276 15.27 -3.12 -10.25
CA GLN A 276 13.84 -3.42 -10.28
C GLN A 276 13.34 -3.77 -11.69
N GLU A 277 14.19 -3.73 -12.71
CA GLU A 277 13.80 -3.94 -14.11
C GLU A 277 13.23 -5.34 -14.34
N GLN A 278 13.99 -6.40 -14.01
CA GLN A 278 13.57 -7.78 -14.31
C GLN A 278 12.29 -8.17 -13.57
N VAL A 279 12.16 -7.75 -12.30
CA VAL A 279 10.96 -7.98 -11.49
C VAL A 279 9.76 -7.25 -12.10
N SER A 280 9.97 -6.00 -12.56
CA SER A 280 8.91 -5.20 -13.21
C SER A 280 8.48 -5.82 -14.54
N ARG A 281 9.43 -6.27 -15.38
CA ARG A 281 9.12 -6.96 -16.64
C ARG A 281 8.36 -8.26 -16.42
N ALA A 282 8.80 -9.09 -15.46
CA ALA A 282 8.14 -10.35 -15.15
C ALA A 282 6.69 -10.13 -14.69
N LEU A 283 6.46 -9.16 -13.80
CA LEU A 283 5.12 -8.85 -13.32
C LEU A 283 4.24 -8.24 -14.42
N LEU A 284 4.74 -7.27 -15.20
CA LEU A 284 4.01 -6.73 -16.36
C LEU A 284 3.60 -7.82 -17.34
N ALA A 285 4.47 -8.78 -17.64
CA ALA A 285 4.18 -9.88 -18.56
C ALA A 285 2.98 -10.75 -18.11
N THR A 286 2.67 -10.78 -16.81
CA THR A 286 1.47 -11.47 -16.29
C THR A 286 0.19 -10.65 -16.37
N LEU A 287 0.31 -9.33 -16.55
CA LEU A 287 -0.80 -8.39 -16.61
C LEU A 287 -1.17 -8.03 -18.06
N GLY A 288 -0.23 -8.16 -19.00
CA GLY A 288 -0.41 -7.90 -20.42
C GLY A 288 0.93 -7.74 -21.16
N ASN A 289 0.89 -7.51 -22.48
CA ASN A 289 2.09 -7.19 -23.25
C ASN A 289 2.39 -5.69 -23.19
N VAL A 290 2.87 -5.24 -22.03
CA VAL A 290 3.18 -3.82 -21.76
C VAL A 290 4.66 -3.57 -22.01
N GLU A 291 4.98 -2.56 -22.83
CA GLU A 291 6.35 -2.09 -22.99
C GLU A 291 6.82 -1.39 -21.71
N LEU A 292 7.99 -1.78 -21.20
CA LEU A 292 8.63 -1.11 -20.06
C LEU A 292 9.84 -0.30 -20.54
N ARG A 293 9.73 1.02 -20.45
CA ARG A 293 10.83 1.97 -20.62
C ARG A 293 11.60 2.09 -19.30
N VAL A 294 12.93 2.16 -19.38
CA VAL A 294 13.80 2.17 -18.20
C VAL A 294 14.80 3.33 -18.30
N HIS A 295 14.83 4.17 -17.27
CA HIS A 295 15.83 5.21 -17.07
C HIS A 295 16.71 4.87 -15.87
N ALA A 296 17.95 4.47 -16.13
CA ALA A 296 18.96 4.26 -15.11
C ALA A 296 19.78 5.54 -14.91
N LEU A 297 19.70 6.12 -13.70
CA LEU A 297 20.37 7.37 -13.30
C LEU A 297 21.66 7.13 -12.53
#